data_AF-A0A962JR47-F1
#
_entry.id   AF-A0A962JR47-F1
#
_cell.length_a   1.000
_cell.length_b   1.000
_cell.length_c   1.000
_cell.angle_alpha   90.00
_cell.angle_beta   90.00
_cell.angle_gamma   90.00
#
_symmetry.space_group_name_H-M   'P 1'
#
loop_
_entity.id
_entity.type
_entity.pdbx_description
1 polymer ?
#
loop_
_entity_poly.entity_id
_entity_poly.type
_entity_poly.pdbx_seq_one_letter_code
_entity_poly.pdbx_strand_id
1 'polypeptide(L)'
;MSPTSNTGLLMMRIAGLVAGMFLSSLCLADRFCFAQAQSYYEQLFCEVKAQGKGSKLPRFDEFKRNSQITQALLLKHPAKSAGLTVIMPKRSNEANIKSPIKTTPLTATKTSAMSDCVLQDALIECGTRRYQMLGNLSNQRLKPGSLEESSRLELPEYTGDSLNRDKLLPYLLKAYRHYVNKMMDIGLAGATMSYGTFEYLFNDLRDKGVDFNKRFETMYRYLKQDKKSINVSETITTPSGLRISDCGLLDQQLIACVVDGRNYLYRRSVGIIGSD
;
A
#
# COMPACT_ATOMS: atom_id res chain seq x y z
N MET A 1 -35.95 9.29 79.42
CA MET A 1 -35.45 7.95 79.77
C MET A 1 -35.51 7.08 78.53
N SER A 2 -34.34 6.64 78.06
CA SER A 2 -34.07 5.70 76.97
C SER A 2 -34.81 4.35 77.19
N PRO A 3 -34.92 3.39 76.22
CA PRO A 3 -33.82 2.90 75.34
C PRO A 3 -34.21 2.58 73.86
N THR A 4 -33.32 2.78 72.86
CA THR A 4 -32.42 1.81 72.13
C THR A 4 -33.10 0.51 71.63
N SER A 5 -32.78 -0.17 70.53
CA SER A 5 -31.85 -0.10 69.38
C SER A 5 -32.18 -1.31 68.48
N ASN A 6 -31.98 -1.20 67.15
CA ASN A 6 -31.35 -2.19 66.24
C ASN A 6 -31.94 -2.09 64.82
N THR A 7 -31.21 -1.51 63.85
CA THR A 7 -30.21 -2.16 62.98
C THR A 7 -30.78 -3.32 62.16
N GLY A 8 -31.25 -2.98 60.95
CA GLY A 8 -31.57 -3.91 59.87
C GLY A 8 -30.88 -3.45 58.59
N LEU A 9 -29.63 -3.90 58.42
CA LEU A 9 -28.87 -3.77 57.18
C LEU A 9 -29.29 -4.92 56.25
N LEU A 10 -30.05 -4.64 55.19
CA LEU A 10 -30.16 -5.56 54.06
C LEU A 10 -29.95 -4.80 52.75
N MET A 11 -28.69 -4.85 52.33
CA MET A 11 -28.12 -4.60 51.02
C MET A 11 -29.12 -4.80 49.86
N MET A 12 -29.57 -3.69 49.26
CA MET A 12 -30.22 -3.70 47.95
C MET A 12 -29.16 -3.60 46.85
N ARG A 13 -29.19 -4.63 46.00
CA ARG A 13 -28.32 -4.92 44.87
C ARG A 13 -28.43 -3.87 43.77
N ILE A 14 -27.35 -3.15 43.46
CA ILE A 14 -27.15 -2.54 42.13
C ILE A 14 -25.68 -2.65 41.77
N ALA A 15 -25.31 -3.75 41.12
CA ALA A 15 -24.07 -3.88 40.36
C ALA A 15 -24.38 -4.71 39.11
N GLY A 16 -25.22 -4.14 38.24
CA GLY A 16 -25.58 -4.72 36.96
C GLY A 16 -24.58 -4.29 35.89
N LEU A 17 -23.87 -5.29 35.35
CA LEU A 17 -23.22 -5.35 34.04
C LEU A 17 -22.76 -4.01 33.40
N VAL A 18 -21.49 -3.65 33.59
CA VAL A 18 -20.71 -3.02 32.52
C VAL A 18 -19.80 -4.11 31.95
N ALA A 19 -20.41 -5.06 31.24
CA ALA A 19 -19.70 -6.09 30.51
C ALA A 19 -19.12 -5.46 29.22
N GLY A 20 -17.86 -5.02 29.33
CA GLY A 20 -16.85 -4.97 28.27
C GLY A 20 -17.30 -4.73 26.83
N MET A 21 -17.56 -3.47 26.47
CA MET A 21 -17.31 -3.00 25.11
C MET A 21 -15.80 -2.79 24.90
N PHE A 22 -15.04 -3.89 24.91
CA PHE A 22 -13.64 -3.92 24.45
C PHE A 22 -13.48 -5.06 23.42
N LEU A 23 -14.30 -5.05 22.38
CA LEU A 23 -14.03 -5.84 21.18
C LEU A 23 -14.21 -4.95 19.97
N SER A 24 -13.09 -4.51 19.38
CA SER A 24 -12.79 -4.58 17.94
C SER A 24 -11.73 -3.58 17.45
N SER A 25 -10.63 -3.35 18.19
CA SER A 25 -9.46 -2.61 17.65
C SER A 25 -8.46 -3.49 16.88
N LEU A 26 -8.77 -4.77 16.65
CA LEU A 26 -7.80 -5.76 16.14
C LEU A 26 -7.85 -6.04 14.62
N CYS A 27 -8.54 -5.23 13.81
CA CYS A 27 -8.78 -5.57 12.39
C CYS A 27 -8.32 -4.50 11.38
N LEU A 28 -7.31 -3.69 11.72
CA LEU A 28 -6.74 -2.70 10.79
C LEU A 28 -5.53 -3.24 10.02
N ALA A 29 -4.69 -4.09 10.62
CA ALA A 29 -3.47 -4.61 9.99
C ALA A 29 -3.75 -5.57 8.81
N ASP A 30 -4.90 -6.24 8.79
CA ASP A 30 -5.31 -7.16 7.71
C ASP A 30 -5.91 -6.44 6.49
N ARG A 31 -6.29 -5.16 6.61
CA ARG A 31 -6.98 -4.46 5.52
C ARG A 31 -5.96 -4.11 4.43
N PHE A 32 -6.16 -4.68 3.24
CA PHE A 32 -5.28 -4.57 2.08
C PHE A 32 -3.84 -5.04 2.35
N CYS A 33 -3.67 -6.29 2.79
CA CYS A 33 -2.33 -6.90 2.96
C CYS A 33 -1.42 -6.66 1.76
N PHE A 34 -1.95 -6.88 0.55
CA PHE A 34 -1.20 -6.68 -0.70
C PHE A 34 -0.74 -5.23 -0.94
N ALA A 35 -1.47 -4.23 -0.45
CA ALA A 35 -1.05 -2.83 -0.56
C ALA A 35 0.17 -2.51 0.32
N GLN A 36 0.39 -3.30 1.36
CA GLN A 36 1.49 -3.15 2.32
C GLN A 36 2.68 -4.07 2.03
N ALA A 37 2.55 -5.00 1.07
CA ALA A 37 3.57 -5.96 0.72
C ALA A 37 4.68 -5.33 -0.13
N GLN A 38 5.91 -5.42 0.35
CA GLN A 38 7.09 -4.76 -0.24
C GLN A 38 8.13 -5.76 -0.78
N SER A 39 7.86 -7.07 -0.71
CA SER A 39 8.73 -8.12 -1.22
C SER A 39 7.92 -9.31 -1.78
N TYR A 40 8.58 -10.19 -2.54
CA TYR A 40 8.00 -11.44 -3.02
C TYR A 40 7.37 -12.26 -1.89
N TYR A 41 8.09 -12.43 -0.77
CA TYR A 41 7.59 -13.23 0.36
C TYR A 41 6.41 -12.56 1.05
N GLU A 42 6.40 -11.23 1.19
CA GLU A 42 5.25 -10.50 1.72
C GLU A 42 4.02 -10.64 0.82
N GLN A 43 4.17 -10.58 -0.51
CA GLN A 43 3.07 -10.85 -1.43
C GLN A 43 2.55 -12.29 -1.27
N LEU A 44 3.46 -13.25 -1.04
CA LEU A 44 3.10 -14.66 -0.92
C LEU A 44 2.37 -14.94 0.40
N PHE A 45 2.81 -14.28 1.47
CA PHE A 45 2.07 -14.23 2.72
C PHE A 45 0.63 -13.75 2.51
N CYS A 46 0.45 -12.63 1.80
CA CYS A 46 -0.88 -12.07 1.55
C CYS A 46 -1.76 -13.03 0.75
N GLU A 47 -1.21 -13.67 -0.29
CA GLU A 47 -1.93 -14.65 -1.08
C GLU A 47 -2.37 -15.87 -0.26
N VAL A 48 -1.46 -16.43 0.53
CA VAL A 48 -1.75 -17.59 1.41
C VAL A 48 -2.83 -17.26 2.43
N LYS A 49 -2.79 -16.05 3.01
CA LYS A 49 -3.81 -15.57 3.95
C LYS A 49 -5.16 -15.37 3.25
N ALA A 50 -5.18 -14.76 2.07
CA ALA A 50 -6.39 -14.55 1.28
C ALA A 50 -7.06 -15.86 0.85
N GLN A 51 -6.29 -16.94 0.68
CA GLN A 51 -6.81 -18.29 0.41
C GLN A 51 -7.22 -19.07 1.68
N GLY A 52 -7.16 -18.46 2.87
CA GLY A 52 -7.52 -19.10 4.13
C GLY A 52 -6.52 -20.16 4.61
N LYS A 53 -5.31 -20.20 4.04
CA LYS A 53 -4.27 -21.21 4.38
C LYS A 53 -3.19 -20.71 5.34
N GLY A 54 -3.31 -19.47 5.82
CA GLY A 54 -2.34 -18.83 6.69
C GLY A 54 -2.64 -18.87 8.19
N SER A 55 -3.37 -19.88 8.69
CA SER A 55 -3.75 -19.97 10.12
C SER A 55 -2.55 -20.11 11.07
N LYS A 56 -1.44 -20.69 10.59
CA LYS A 56 -0.19 -20.87 11.34
C LYS A 56 0.85 -19.77 11.09
N LEU A 57 0.53 -18.81 10.23
CA LEU A 57 1.44 -17.71 9.94
C LEU A 57 1.35 -16.66 11.07
N PRO A 58 2.48 -16.02 11.44
CA PRO A 58 2.46 -14.92 12.39
C PRO A 58 1.67 -13.73 11.85
N ARG A 59 1.51 -12.68 12.65
CA ARG A 59 0.92 -11.42 12.15
C ARG A 59 1.83 -10.83 11.07
N PHE A 60 1.25 -10.03 10.17
CA PHE A 60 2.01 -9.52 9.02
C PHE A 60 3.19 -8.63 9.44
N ASP A 61 3.01 -7.79 10.46
CA ASP A 61 4.07 -6.93 11.02
C ASP A 61 5.21 -7.73 11.65
N GLU A 62 4.92 -8.87 12.26
CA GLU A 62 5.91 -9.81 12.78
C GLU A 62 6.64 -10.52 11.62
N PHE A 63 5.88 -10.99 10.62
CA PHE A 63 6.43 -11.63 9.43
C PHE A 63 7.45 -10.74 8.72
N LYS A 64 7.13 -9.45 8.54
CA LYS A 64 7.99 -8.45 7.87
C LYS A 64 9.34 -8.23 8.55
N ARG A 65 9.45 -8.46 9.86
CA ARG A 65 10.69 -8.26 10.62
C ARG A 65 11.69 -9.41 10.46
N ASN A 66 11.26 -10.53 9.88
CA ASN A 66 12.11 -11.70 9.68
C ASN A 66 13.02 -11.55 8.46
N SER A 67 14.17 -12.24 8.48
CA SER A 67 15.02 -12.37 7.30
C SER A 67 14.29 -13.09 6.16
N GLN A 68 14.77 -12.91 4.92
CA GLN A 68 14.17 -13.58 3.74
C GLN A 68 14.17 -15.12 3.87
N ILE A 69 15.21 -15.72 4.48
CA ILE A 69 15.23 -17.18 4.75
C ILE A 69 14.10 -17.56 5.69
N THR A 70 13.97 -16.87 6.82
CA THR A 70 12.93 -17.16 7.80
C THR A 70 11.55 -16.95 7.21
N GLN A 71 11.33 -15.86 6.46
CA GLN A 71 10.09 -15.61 5.72
C GLN A 71 9.76 -16.78 4.77
N ALA A 72 10.72 -17.23 3.97
CA ALA A 72 10.55 -18.36 3.05
C ALA A 72 10.21 -19.67 3.78
N LEU A 73 10.89 -19.95 4.90
CA LEU A 73 10.65 -21.14 5.72
C LEU A 73 9.25 -21.14 6.35
N LEU A 74 8.82 -20.00 6.89
CA LEU A 74 7.47 -19.82 7.45
C LEU A 74 6.39 -20.05 6.38
N LEU A 75 6.65 -19.65 5.13
CA LEU A 75 5.72 -19.81 4.03
C LEU A 75 5.68 -21.22 3.43
N LYS A 76 6.75 -22.02 3.56
CA LYS A 76 6.93 -23.28 2.83
C LYS A 76 5.71 -24.22 2.90
N HIS A 77 5.22 -24.50 4.11
CA HIS A 77 4.08 -25.40 4.28
C HIS A 77 2.73 -24.73 3.98
N PRO A 78 2.43 -23.52 4.50
CA PRO A 78 1.20 -22.80 4.16
C PRO A 78 1.01 -22.54 2.65
N ALA A 79 2.08 -22.14 1.94
CA ALA A 79 2.06 -21.92 0.50
C ALA A 79 1.79 -23.20 -0.28
N LYS A 80 2.43 -24.33 0.10
CA LYS A 80 2.14 -25.63 -0.51
C LYS A 80 0.67 -26.03 -0.35
N SER A 81 0.09 -25.81 0.82
CA SER A 81 -1.35 -26.06 1.08
C SER A 81 -2.29 -25.14 0.29
N ALA A 82 -1.76 -24.04 -0.25
CA ALA A 82 -2.43 -23.11 -1.15
C ALA A 82 -2.11 -23.38 -2.65
N GLY A 83 -1.36 -24.45 -2.96
CA GLY A 83 -0.93 -24.75 -4.33
C GLY A 83 0.15 -23.82 -4.88
N LEU A 84 0.83 -23.07 -4.01
CA LEU A 84 1.85 -22.09 -4.37
C LEU A 84 3.25 -22.66 -4.12
N THR A 85 4.18 -22.33 -5.02
CA THR A 85 5.60 -22.70 -4.86
C THR A 85 6.37 -21.53 -4.24
N VAL A 86 7.14 -21.81 -3.19
CA VAL A 86 8.04 -20.84 -2.56
C VAL A 86 9.42 -20.94 -3.19
N ILE A 87 9.93 -19.85 -3.75
CA ILE A 87 11.33 -19.77 -4.20
C ILE A 87 12.21 -19.52 -2.97
N MET A 88 13.10 -20.47 -2.66
CA MET A 88 14.03 -20.32 -1.54
C MET A 88 15.17 -19.36 -1.93
N PRO A 89 15.61 -18.47 -1.03
CA PRO A 89 16.72 -17.58 -1.30
C PRO A 89 18.04 -18.38 -1.39
N LYS A 90 18.97 -17.93 -2.24
CA LYS A 90 20.30 -18.54 -2.36
C LYS A 90 21.16 -18.17 -1.15
N ARG A 91 21.85 -19.15 -0.55
CA ARG A 91 22.66 -19.01 0.69
C ARG A 91 23.78 -17.94 0.61
N SER A 92 24.18 -17.49 -0.57
CA SER A 92 25.28 -16.52 -0.76
C SER A 92 24.87 -15.04 -0.66
N ASN A 93 23.58 -14.73 -0.54
CA ASN A 93 23.09 -13.35 -0.70
C ASN A 93 22.60 -12.68 0.60
N GLU A 94 22.88 -13.26 1.78
CA GLU A 94 22.42 -12.70 3.06
C GLU A 94 23.02 -11.32 3.39
N ALA A 95 24.12 -10.91 2.75
CA ALA A 95 24.81 -9.67 3.12
C ALA A 95 24.43 -8.42 2.30
N ASN A 96 23.62 -8.48 1.23
CA ASN A 96 23.47 -7.30 0.36
C ASN A 96 22.17 -7.16 -0.45
N ILE A 97 21.06 -7.81 -0.06
CA ILE A 97 19.76 -7.44 -0.64
C ILE A 97 19.20 -6.29 0.18
N LYS A 98 19.52 -5.07 -0.28
CA LYS A 98 18.99 -3.81 0.27
C LYS A 98 17.48 -3.94 0.39
N SER A 99 16.95 -3.83 1.61
CA SER A 99 15.54 -3.52 1.85
C SER A 99 15.06 -2.42 0.89
N PRO A 100 13.76 -2.34 0.55
CA PRO A 100 13.23 -1.29 -0.32
C PRO A 100 13.86 0.03 0.09
N ILE A 101 14.64 0.63 -0.82
CA ILE A 101 15.38 1.86 -0.54
C ILE A 101 14.33 2.88 -0.12
N LYS A 102 14.37 3.30 1.15
CA LYS A 102 13.39 4.20 1.77
C LYS A 102 13.34 5.60 1.15
N THR A 103 14.12 5.86 0.10
CA THR A 103 14.51 7.23 -0.27
C THR A 103 14.94 7.41 -1.71
N THR A 104 14.56 6.54 -2.67
CA THR A 104 14.76 6.90 -4.08
C THR A 104 13.54 7.66 -4.60
N PRO A 105 13.52 9.01 -4.59
CA PRO A 105 12.60 9.75 -5.43
C PRO A 105 12.81 9.27 -6.87
N LEU A 106 11.73 9.28 -7.67
CA LEU A 106 11.77 8.98 -9.10
C LEU A 106 13.04 9.59 -9.69
N THR A 107 13.94 8.71 -10.10
CA THR A 107 15.36 8.98 -10.28
C THR A 107 15.58 10.26 -11.07
N ALA A 108 15.94 11.33 -10.35
CA ALA A 108 16.81 12.38 -10.82
C ALA A 108 16.65 12.86 -12.27
N THR A 109 15.43 13.07 -12.75
CA THR A 109 15.15 14.27 -13.57
C THR A 109 15.16 15.44 -12.59
N LYS A 110 16.35 15.71 -12.08
CA LYS A 110 16.61 16.64 -10.99
C LYS A 110 16.18 18.04 -11.41
N THR A 111 15.33 18.59 -10.54
CA THR A 111 15.18 20.00 -10.18
C THR A 111 14.45 20.97 -11.11
N SER A 112 14.63 21.01 -12.43
CA SER A 112 13.99 22.14 -13.18
C SER A 112 12.47 22.03 -13.28
N ALA A 113 11.92 20.82 -13.36
CA ALA A 113 10.48 20.65 -13.57
C ALA A 113 9.64 20.85 -12.30
N MET A 114 10.29 20.85 -11.13
CA MET A 114 9.67 21.07 -9.82
C MET A 114 10.18 22.35 -9.14
N SER A 115 11.10 23.11 -9.76
CA SER A 115 11.75 24.27 -9.12
C SER A 115 10.81 25.45 -8.89
N ASP A 116 9.73 25.55 -9.67
CA ASP A 116 8.67 26.54 -9.54
C ASP A 116 7.53 26.07 -8.61
N CYS A 117 7.66 24.89 -8.00
CA CYS A 117 6.61 24.29 -7.20
C CYS A 117 6.73 24.64 -5.71
N VAL A 118 5.58 24.91 -5.08
CA VAL A 118 5.44 25.12 -3.64
C VAL A 118 4.42 24.13 -3.09
N LEU A 119 4.78 23.43 -2.02
CA LEU A 119 3.89 22.55 -1.29
C LEU A 119 3.17 23.34 -0.18
N GLN A 120 1.83 23.27 -0.19
CA GLN A 120 0.94 23.85 0.81
C GLN A 120 -0.06 22.76 1.24
N ASP A 121 0.32 21.98 2.25
CA ASP A 121 -0.46 20.84 2.75
C ASP A 121 -0.92 19.85 1.65
N ALA A 122 -2.22 19.84 1.37
CA ALA A 122 -2.86 18.98 0.38
C ALA A 122 -2.85 19.58 -1.04
N LEU A 123 -2.15 20.70 -1.26
CA LEU A 123 -2.03 21.39 -2.53
C LEU A 123 -0.56 21.55 -2.92
N ILE A 124 -0.24 21.31 -4.18
CA ILE A 124 1.05 21.71 -4.80
C ILE A 124 0.74 22.71 -5.91
N GLU A 125 1.38 23.87 -5.87
CA GLU A 125 1.26 24.92 -6.88
C GLU A 125 2.58 25.05 -7.64
N CYS A 126 2.56 24.90 -8.97
CA CYS A 126 3.72 25.04 -9.87
C CYS A 126 3.39 26.09 -10.94
N GLY A 127 3.70 27.36 -10.65
CA GLY A 127 3.23 28.49 -11.46
C GLY A 127 1.69 28.55 -11.49
N THR A 128 1.09 28.46 -12.68
CA THR A 128 -0.38 28.48 -12.86
C THR A 128 -1.05 27.12 -12.67
N ARG A 129 -0.27 26.06 -12.42
CA ARG A 129 -0.78 24.69 -12.28
C ARG A 129 -0.99 24.38 -10.80
N ARG A 130 -2.17 23.87 -10.46
CA ARG A 130 -2.51 23.39 -9.12
C ARG A 130 -2.69 21.89 -9.13
N TYR A 131 -2.19 21.21 -8.11
CA TYR A 131 -2.30 19.77 -7.92
C TYR A 131 -2.88 19.46 -6.54
N GLN A 132 -4.03 18.79 -6.49
CA GLN A 132 -4.69 18.40 -5.25
C GLN A 132 -4.27 16.98 -4.84
N MET A 133 -3.98 16.80 -3.56
CA MET A 133 -3.69 15.51 -2.96
C MET A 133 -4.86 14.54 -3.15
N LEU A 134 -4.55 13.27 -3.41
CA LEU A 134 -5.50 12.20 -3.61
C LEU A 134 -5.54 11.28 -2.39
N GLY A 135 -6.76 10.95 -1.96
CA GLY A 135 -7.03 9.92 -0.97
C GLY A 135 -7.60 8.64 -1.58
N ASN A 136 -8.03 7.71 -0.73
CA ASN A 136 -8.84 6.60 -1.19
C ASN A 136 -10.26 7.06 -1.53
N LEU A 137 -10.98 6.29 -2.34
CA LEU A 137 -12.38 6.52 -2.69
C LEU A 137 -13.23 5.34 -2.24
N SER A 138 -14.39 5.60 -1.64
CA SER A 138 -15.40 4.59 -1.34
C SER A 138 -15.93 3.93 -2.63
N ASN A 139 -16.52 2.73 -2.49
CA ASN A 139 -17.02 1.97 -3.64
C ASN A 139 -18.10 2.74 -4.43
N GLN A 140 -18.86 3.60 -3.77
CA GLN A 140 -19.94 4.40 -4.37
C GLN A 140 -19.41 5.47 -5.32
N ARG A 141 -18.16 5.91 -5.16
CA ARG A 141 -17.52 6.94 -5.98
C ARG A 141 -16.66 6.37 -7.12
N LEU A 142 -16.55 5.05 -7.21
CA LEU A 142 -15.80 4.40 -8.27
C LEU A 142 -16.58 4.45 -9.59
N LYS A 143 -15.85 4.43 -10.70
CA LYS A 143 -16.47 4.24 -12.01
C LYS A 143 -17.15 2.86 -12.07
N PRO A 144 -18.29 2.72 -12.77
CA PRO A 144 -18.88 1.41 -13.01
C PRO A 144 -17.85 0.45 -13.63
N GLY A 145 -17.79 -0.79 -13.12
CA GLY A 145 -16.85 -1.79 -13.62
C GLY A 145 -15.44 -1.75 -13.00
N SER A 146 -15.09 -0.74 -12.21
CA SER A 146 -13.72 -0.59 -11.65
C SER A 146 -13.23 -1.84 -10.89
N LEU A 147 -14.13 -2.54 -10.18
CA LEU A 147 -13.80 -3.71 -9.38
C LEU A 147 -14.11 -5.05 -10.07
N GLU A 148 -14.58 -5.04 -11.32
CA GLU A 148 -14.94 -6.26 -12.04
C GLU A 148 -13.75 -7.03 -12.58
N GLU A 149 -13.97 -8.29 -12.98
CA GLU A 149 -12.90 -9.16 -13.50
C GLU A 149 -12.28 -8.62 -14.79
N SER A 150 -13.06 -7.90 -15.61
CA SER A 150 -12.58 -7.23 -16.82
C SER A 150 -11.68 -6.02 -16.54
N SER A 151 -11.73 -5.43 -15.35
CA SER A 151 -10.79 -4.40 -14.93
C SER A 151 -9.48 -5.08 -14.56
N ARG A 152 -8.57 -5.25 -15.54
CA ARG A 152 -7.26 -5.89 -15.34
C ARG A 152 -6.15 -4.87 -15.13
N LEU A 153 -5.06 -5.29 -14.49
CA LEU A 153 -3.91 -4.41 -14.29
C LEU A 153 -3.19 -4.19 -15.62
N GLU A 154 -2.85 -5.26 -16.32
CA GLU A 154 -2.24 -5.21 -17.67
C GLU A 154 -1.01 -4.31 -17.74
N LEU A 155 -0.02 -4.60 -16.90
CA LEU A 155 1.26 -3.88 -16.98
C LEU A 155 1.90 -4.11 -18.36
N PRO A 156 2.59 -3.09 -18.92
CA PRO A 156 3.39 -3.30 -20.12
C PRO A 156 4.44 -4.38 -19.88
N GLU A 157 4.74 -5.18 -20.91
CA GLU A 157 5.82 -6.16 -20.82
C GLU A 157 7.20 -5.52 -21.02
N TYR A 158 8.20 -6.01 -20.30
CA TYR A 158 9.60 -5.69 -20.54
C TYR A 158 10.29 -6.82 -21.29
N THR A 159 10.71 -6.55 -22.51
CA THR A 159 11.44 -7.50 -23.38
C THR A 159 12.91 -7.12 -23.55
N GLY A 160 13.37 -6.06 -22.88
CA GLY A 160 14.75 -5.57 -22.99
C GLY A 160 15.73 -6.29 -22.06
N ASP A 161 17.02 -6.03 -22.25
CA ASP A 161 18.04 -6.44 -21.29
C ASP A 161 17.93 -5.63 -20.01
N SER A 162 17.76 -6.32 -18.89
CA SER A 162 17.67 -5.73 -17.57
C SER A 162 18.93 -5.04 -17.05
N LEU A 163 20.11 -5.34 -17.61
CA LEU A 163 21.36 -4.67 -17.25
C LEU A 163 21.50 -3.33 -17.98
N ASN A 164 20.71 -3.10 -19.02
CA ASN A 164 20.66 -1.85 -19.76
C ASN A 164 19.76 -0.83 -19.04
N ARG A 165 20.37 -0.02 -18.16
CA ARG A 165 19.64 0.99 -17.37
C ARG A 165 18.93 2.03 -18.23
N ASP A 166 19.49 2.37 -19.39
CA ASP A 166 18.94 3.39 -20.30
C ASP A 166 17.60 2.95 -20.91
N LYS A 167 17.40 1.63 -21.08
CA LYS A 167 16.12 1.06 -21.52
C LYS A 167 15.19 0.71 -20.35
N LEU A 168 15.77 0.28 -19.23
CA LEU A 168 15.00 -0.16 -18.08
C LEU A 168 14.27 1.00 -17.38
N LEU A 169 14.93 2.15 -17.19
CA LEU A 169 14.34 3.28 -16.48
C LEU A 169 13.09 3.85 -17.19
N PRO A 170 13.10 4.13 -18.51
CA PRO A 170 11.89 4.56 -19.22
C PRO A 170 10.75 3.53 -19.14
N TYR A 171 11.06 2.23 -19.19
CA TYR A 171 10.07 1.18 -18.99
C TYR A 171 9.46 1.23 -17.57
N LEU A 172 10.29 1.26 -16.53
CA LEU A 172 9.82 1.27 -15.14
C LEU A 172 8.96 2.49 -14.84
N LEU A 173 9.32 3.67 -15.34
CA LEU A 173 8.52 4.89 -15.22
C LEU A 173 7.16 4.74 -15.92
N LYS A 174 7.14 4.18 -17.14
CA LYS A 174 5.89 3.91 -17.88
C LYS A 174 5.01 2.91 -17.13
N ALA A 175 5.58 1.79 -16.68
CA ALA A 175 4.86 0.75 -15.96
C ALA A 175 4.34 1.24 -14.61
N TYR A 176 5.15 2.01 -13.87
CA TYR A 176 4.75 2.56 -12.58
C TYR A 176 3.59 3.56 -12.71
N ARG A 177 3.63 4.45 -13.69
CA ARG A 177 2.51 5.36 -13.98
C ARG A 177 1.23 4.59 -14.31
N HIS A 178 1.34 3.53 -15.12
CA HIS A 178 0.20 2.66 -15.43
C HIS A 178 -0.37 2.00 -14.16
N TYR A 179 0.51 1.46 -13.31
CA TYR A 179 0.14 0.92 -12.01
C TYR A 179 -0.58 1.95 -11.13
N VAL A 180 -0.03 3.16 -10.98
CA VAL A 180 -0.64 4.23 -10.18
C VAL A 180 -2.03 4.60 -10.70
N ASN A 181 -2.20 4.72 -12.02
CA ASN A 181 -3.51 4.98 -12.62
C ASN A 181 -4.53 3.89 -12.29
N LYS A 182 -4.14 2.61 -12.39
CA LYS A 182 -5.01 1.48 -12.03
C LYS A 182 -5.36 1.45 -10.54
N MET A 183 -4.42 1.83 -9.67
CA MET A 183 -4.70 1.99 -8.23
C MET A 183 -5.72 3.11 -7.96
N MET A 184 -5.65 4.21 -8.70
CA MET A 184 -6.66 5.28 -8.62
C MET A 184 -8.02 4.82 -9.16
N ASP A 185 -8.05 4.05 -10.24
CA ASP A 185 -9.30 3.54 -10.85
C ASP A 185 -10.11 2.66 -9.88
N ILE A 186 -9.43 1.93 -8.97
CA ILE A 186 -10.07 1.15 -7.90
C ILE A 186 -10.19 1.91 -6.57
N GLY A 187 -9.87 3.20 -6.54
CA GLY A 187 -10.02 4.07 -5.39
C GLY A 187 -9.01 3.85 -4.27
N LEU A 188 -7.80 3.38 -4.60
CA LEU A 188 -6.72 3.11 -3.65
C LEU A 188 -5.52 4.05 -3.82
N ALA A 189 -5.76 5.31 -4.21
CA ALA A 189 -4.69 6.30 -4.39
C ALA A 189 -3.93 6.58 -3.08
N GLY A 190 -4.60 6.54 -1.94
CA GLY A 190 -3.98 6.74 -0.61
C GLY A 190 -3.30 5.50 -0.03
N ALA A 191 -3.38 4.35 -0.72
CA ALA A 191 -2.78 3.08 -0.30
C ALA A 191 -1.86 2.47 -1.37
N THR A 192 -1.50 3.24 -2.41
CA THR A 192 -0.61 2.76 -3.48
C THR A 192 0.86 2.80 -3.06
N MET A 193 1.69 1.90 -3.62
CA MET A 193 3.11 1.87 -3.30
C MET A 193 3.89 2.99 -4.00
N SER A 194 5.05 3.34 -3.43
CA SER A 194 5.99 4.29 -4.03
C SER A 194 6.73 3.67 -5.23
N TYR A 195 7.32 4.53 -6.07
CA TYR A 195 8.17 4.11 -7.19
C TYR A 195 9.32 3.21 -6.73
N GLY A 196 10.01 3.57 -5.65
CA GLY A 196 11.11 2.76 -5.11
C GLY A 196 10.67 1.36 -4.69
N THR A 197 9.47 1.21 -4.11
CA THR A 197 8.91 -0.11 -3.79
C THR A 197 8.57 -0.90 -5.05
N PHE A 198 8.00 -0.24 -6.06
CA PHE A 198 7.67 -0.85 -7.34
C PHE A 198 8.91 -1.36 -8.09
N GLU A 199 9.95 -0.52 -8.19
CA GLU A 199 11.24 -0.88 -8.79
C GLU A 199 11.93 -2.01 -8.02
N TYR A 200 11.89 -1.96 -6.68
CA TYR A 200 12.43 -3.04 -5.86
C TYR A 200 11.73 -4.37 -6.16
N LEU A 201 10.39 -4.39 -6.17
CA LEU A 201 9.61 -5.58 -6.47
C LEU A 201 9.87 -6.13 -7.89
N PHE A 202 10.06 -5.25 -8.88
CA PHE A 202 10.46 -5.66 -10.21
C PHE A 202 11.75 -6.48 -10.20
N ASN A 203 12.78 -6.00 -9.49
CA ASN A 203 14.05 -6.71 -9.38
C ASN A 203 13.94 -7.97 -8.51
N ASP A 204 13.28 -7.88 -7.36
CA ASP A 204 13.13 -8.98 -6.40
C ASP A 204 12.43 -10.20 -7.02
N LEU A 205 11.38 -9.96 -7.82
CA LEU A 205 10.65 -11.02 -8.52
C LEU A 205 11.48 -11.62 -9.65
N ARG A 206 12.15 -10.77 -10.45
CA ARG A 206 12.99 -11.20 -11.56
C ARG A 206 14.19 -12.02 -11.11
N ASP A 207 14.87 -11.61 -10.04
CA ASP A 207 16.00 -12.34 -9.45
C ASP A 207 15.59 -13.73 -8.94
N LYS A 208 14.30 -13.90 -8.62
CA LYS A 208 13.69 -15.17 -8.20
C LYS A 208 13.08 -15.95 -9.36
N GLY A 209 13.18 -15.48 -10.60
CA GLY A 209 12.58 -16.11 -11.78
C GLY A 209 11.04 -16.11 -11.76
N VAL A 210 10.43 -15.18 -11.01
CA VAL A 210 8.98 -15.02 -10.91
C VAL A 210 8.52 -13.97 -11.93
N ASP A 211 7.46 -14.30 -12.66
CA ASP A 211 6.83 -13.41 -13.64
C ASP A 211 6.24 -12.17 -12.95
N PHE A 212 6.86 -11.01 -13.20
CA PHE A 212 6.48 -9.72 -12.60
C PHE A 212 5.04 -9.34 -12.93
N ASN A 213 4.63 -9.46 -14.20
CA ASN A 213 3.33 -9.03 -14.69
C ASN A 213 2.23 -9.91 -14.09
N LYS A 214 2.39 -11.24 -14.14
CA LYS A 214 1.43 -12.17 -13.52
C LYS A 214 1.32 -11.96 -12.02
N ARG A 215 2.45 -11.67 -11.36
CA ARG A 215 2.46 -11.45 -9.92
C ARG A 215 1.69 -10.19 -9.52
N PHE A 216 1.90 -9.10 -10.24
CA PHE A 216 1.18 -7.84 -10.03
C PHE A 216 -0.29 -7.94 -10.44
N GLU A 217 -0.63 -8.73 -11.46
CA GLU A 217 -2.02 -9.02 -11.82
C GLU A 217 -2.74 -9.76 -10.68
N THR A 218 -2.10 -10.78 -10.09
CA THR A 218 -2.61 -11.47 -8.89
C THR A 218 -2.83 -10.50 -7.73
N MET A 219 -1.84 -9.64 -7.44
CA MET A 219 -1.95 -8.60 -6.43
C MET A 219 -3.17 -7.70 -6.69
N TYR A 220 -3.33 -7.19 -7.91
CA TYR A 220 -4.43 -6.32 -8.28
C TYR A 220 -5.80 -6.99 -8.16
N ARG A 221 -5.91 -8.27 -8.55
CA ARG A 221 -7.12 -9.08 -8.35
C ARG A 221 -7.53 -9.14 -6.87
N TYR A 222 -6.58 -9.42 -5.96
CA TYR A 222 -6.87 -9.44 -4.53
C TYR A 222 -7.19 -8.06 -3.97
N LEU A 223 -6.50 -7.00 -4.42
CA LEU A 223 -6.83 -5.63 -4.02
C LEU A 223 -8.27 -5.25 -4.41
N LYS A 224 -8.73 -5.62 -5.61
CA LYS A 224 -10.14 -5.44 -6.01
C LYS A 224 -11.09 -6.23 -5.12
N GLN A 225 -10.76 -7.49 -4.81
CA GLN A 225 -11.56 -8.35 -3.94
C GLN A 225 -11.71 -7.75 -2.53
N ASP A 226 -10.60 -7.31 -1.93
CA ASP A 226 -10.57 -6.61 -0.65
C ASP A 226 -11.38 -5.31 -0.73
N LYS A 227 -11.27 -4.57 -1.84
CA LYS A 227 -12.00 -3.31 -2.03
C LYS A 227 -13.50 -3.51 -2.11
N LYS A 228 -13.99 -4.63 -2.67
CA LYS A 228 -15.42 -4.95 -2.71
C LYS A 228 -16.02 -5.09 -1.30
N SER A 229 -15.26 -5.59 -0.33
CA SER A 229 -15.74 -5.90 1.03
C SER A 229 -15.34 -4.89 2.10
N ILE A 230 -14.34 -4.04 1.84
CA ILE A 230 -13.78 -3.12 2.84
C ILE A 230 -14.12 -1.66 2.51
N ASN A 231 -14.73 -0.98 3.48
CA ASN A 231 -14.84 0.48 3.48
C ASN A 231 -13.48 1.11 3.76
N VAL A 232 -13.09 2.05 2.90
CA VAL A 232 -11.86 2.84 3.03
C VAL A 232 -12.20 4.22 3.57
N SER A 233 -11.31 4.78 4.39
CA SER A 233 -11.40 6.20 4.75
C SER A 233 -11.07 7.05 3.52
N GLU A 234 -11.96 7.99 3.19
CA GLU A 234 -11.69 9.03 2.18
C GLU A 234 -10.98 10.25 2.79
N THR A 235 -10.76 10.27 4.11
CA THR A 235 -10.05 11.36 4.78
C THR A 235 -8.63 11.46 4.26
N ILE A 236 -8.28 12.65 3.78
CA ILE A 236 -6.92 13.00 3.38
C ILE A 236 -6.22 13.60 4.59
N THR A 237 -5.01 13.12 4.88
CA THR A 237 -4.17 13.65 5.95
C THR A 237 -2.81 13.95 5.37
N THR A 238 -2.42 15.22 5.45
CA THR A 238 -1.08 15.65 5.06
C THR A 238 -0.06 15.07 6.04
N PRO A 239 0.99 14.37 5.58
CA PRO A 239 2.05 13.91 6.45
C PRO A 239 2.87 15.07 7.02
N SER A 240 3.19 14.99 8.30
CA SER A 240 4.19 15.86 8.93
C SER A 240 5.56 15.64 8.27
N GLY A 241 6.25 16.72 7.89
CA GLY A 241 7.62 16.65 7.40
C GLY A 241 7.79 16.40 5.91
N LEU A 242 6.69 16.28 5.14
CA LEU A 242 6.75 16.24 3.69
C LEU A 242 7.23 17.58 3.12
N ARG A 243 8.19 17.51 2.21
CA ARG A 243 8.79 18.66 1.53
C ARG A 243 8.64 18.51 0.02
N ILE A 244 8.69 19.63 -0.69
CA ILE A 244 8.63 19.60 -2.17
C ILE A 244 9.81 18.83 -2.78
N SER A 245 10.95 18.75 -2.09
CA SER A 245 12.11 17.95 -2.49
C SER A 245 11.85 16.44 -2.49
N ASP A 246 10.79 16.00 -1.82
CA ASP A 246 10.39 14.59 -1.73
C ASP A 246 9.46 14.19 -2.88
N CYS A 247 9.11 15.16 -3.73
CA CYS A 247 8.14 15.04 -4.81
C CYS A 247 8.83 14.97 -6.19
N GLY A 248 8.17 14.29 -7.13
CA GLY A 248 8.53 14.29 -8.54
C GLY A 248 7.31 14.14 -9.43
N LEU A 249 7.37 14.71 -10.63
CA LEU A 249 6.34 14.53 -11.65
C LEU A 249 6.38 13.10 -12.18
N LEU A 250 5.23 12.43 -12.18
CA LEU A 250 5.02 11.19 -12.93
C LEU A 250 4.66 11.49 -14.39
N ASP A 251 3.87 12.53 -14.60
CA ASP A 251 3.55 13.14 -15.88
C ASP A 251 2.99 14.56 -15.66
N GLN A 252 2.38 15.15 -16.68
CA GLN A 252 1.81 16.50 -16.60
C GLN A 252 0.62 16.61 -15.63
N GLN A 253 -0.04 15.50 -15.30
CA GLN A 253 -1.25 15.43 -14.50
C GLN A 253 -1.00 14.92 -13.08
N LEU A 254 0.12 14.24 -12.82
CA LEU A 254 0.39 13.56 -11.57
C LEU A 254 1.76 13.89 -10.98
N ILE A 255 1.76 14.22 -9.69
CA ILE A 255 2.94 14.32 -8.85
C ILE A 255 2.88 13.19 -7.82
N ALA A 256 4.01 12.53 -7.58
CA ALA A 256 4.17 11.57 -6.49
C ALA A 256 5.23 12.07 -5.52
N CYS A 257 4.92 12.02 -4.23
CA CYS A 257 5.84 12.34 -3.15
C CYS A 257 6.02 11.16 -2.21
N VAL A 258 7.21 11.03 -1.61
CA VAL A 258 7.52 9.92 -0.70
C VAL A 258 8.12 10.45 0.59
N VAL A 259 7.44 10.22 1.71
CA VAL A 259 7.97 10.47 3.06
C VAL A 259 7.67 9.28 3.96
N ASP A 260 8.61 8.89 4.82
CA ASP A 260 8.52 7.72 5.71
C ASP A 260 8.12 6.41 5.01
N GLY A 261 8.51 6.25 3.74
CA GLY A 261 8.19 5.10 2.92
C GLY A 261 6.73 5.01 2.46
N ARG A 262 5.92 6.06 2.70
CA ARG A 262 4.55 6.20 2.18
C ARG A 262 4.53 7.01 0.91
N ASN A 263 3.61 6.67 0.01
CA ASN A 263 3.41 7.35 -1.26
C ASN A 263 2.23 8.31 -1.16
N TYR A 264 2.41 9.54 -1.65
CA TYR A 264 1.40 10.57 -1.67
C TYR A 264 1.24 11.08 -3.09
N LEU A 265 0.03 10.97 -3.64
CA LEU A 265 -0.26 11.36 -5.01
C LEU A 265 -1.00 12.69 -5.03
N TYR A 266 -0.65 13.55 -5.97
CA TYR A 266 -1.35 14.79 -6.24
C TYR A 266 -1.74 14.80 -7.72
N ARG A 267 -2.99 15.16 -8.02
CA ARG A 267 -3.50 15.28 -9.38
C ARG A 267 -3.75 16.72 -9.74
N ARG A 268 -3.40 17.11 -10.96
CA ARG A 268 -3.69 18.44 -11.48
C ARG A 268 -5.18 18.73 -11.38
N SER A 269 -5.52 19.80 -10.69
CA SER A 269 -6.85 20.36 -10.65
C SER A 269 -7.11 21.08 -11.97
N VAL A 270 -8.24 20.79 -12.61
CA VAL A 270 -8.73 21.63 -13.70
C VAL A 270 -9.22 22.91 -13.02
N GLY A 271 -8.56 24.04 -13.28
CA GLY A 271 -9.07 25.32 -12.84
C GLY A 271 -10.46 25.50 -13.43
N ILE A 272 -11.48 25.68 -12.58
CA ILE A 272 -12.71 26.33 -13.03
C ILE A 272 -12.26 27.75 -13.34
N ILE A 273 -12.02 28.04 -14.61
CA ILE A 273 -12.03 29.41 -15.09
C ILE A 273 -13.44 29.89 -14.75
N GLY A 274 -13.54 30.89 -13.88
CA GLY A 274 -14.81 31.46 -13.49
C GLY A 274 -15.63 31.78 -14.73
N SER A 275 -16.87 31.33 -14.73
CA SER A 275 -17.87 31.92 -15.60
C SER A 275 -18.09 33.35 -15.07
N ASP A 276 -17.49 34.32 -15.74
CA ASP A 276 -17.94 35.71 -15.71
C ASP A 276 -19.41 35.79 -16.16
#